data_AF-A0A1I7I4Y9-F1
#
_entry.id   AF-A0A1I7I4Y9-F1
#
_cell.length_a   1.000
_cell.length_b   1.000
_cell.length_c   1.000
_cell.angle_alpha   90.00
_cell.angle_beta   90.00
_cell.angle_gamma   90.00
#
_symmetry.space_group_name_H-M   'P 1'
#
loop_
_entity.id
_entity.type
_entity.pdbx_description
1 polymer ?
#
loop_
_entity_poly.entity_id
_entity_poly.type
_entity_poly.pdbx_seq_one_letter_code
_entity_poly.pdbx_strand_id
1 'polypeptide(L)' 'MKLLRNITLDKYNFVADSMTRKIFSTRYENLKTFIFYHDAESKFKLVVAKEDDPPIIVEQAITRAQAFRLMNTRP' A
#
# COMPACT_ATOMS: atom_id res chain seq x y z
N MET A 1 11.78 -5.65 -7.76
CA MET A 1 10.83 -6.25 -6.79
C MET A 1 11.55 -6.42 -5.47
N LYS A 2 11.18 -5.66 -4.42
CA LYS A 2 11.84 -5.75 -3.11
C LYS A 2 10.95 -6.61 -2.22
N LEU A 3 11.34 -7.87 -2.01
CA LEU A 3 10.66 -8.79 -1.08
C LEU A 3 11.09 -8.41 0.33
N LEU A 4 10.25 -7.66 1.05
CA LEU A 4 10.48 -7.37 2.45
C LEU A 4 9.99 -8.57 3.27
N ARG A 5 10.91 -9.52 3.47
CA ARG A 5 10.69 -10.69 4.34
C ARG A 5 10.71 -10.23 5.80
N ASN A 6 9.82 -10.79 6.63
CA ASN A 6 9.83 -10.74 8.10
C ASN A 6 9.19 -9.54 8.80
N ILE A 7 8.22 -8.88 8.19
CA ILE A 7 7.47 -7.86 8.91
C ILE A 7 6.01 -8.28 8.91
N THR A 8 5.48 -8.70 10.07
CA THR A 8 4.04 -8.84 10.27
C THR A 8 3.37 -7.58 9.76
N LEU A 9 2.24 -7.67 9.06
CA LEU A 9 1.52 -6.50 8.53
C LEU A 9 1.35 -5.39 9.58
N ASP A 10 1.18 -5.78 10.85
CA ASP A 10 1.13 -4.89 12.03
C ASP A 10 2.46 -4.22 12.38
N LYS A 11 3.61 -4.89 12.16
CA LYS A 11 4.95 -4.34 12.37
C LYS A 11 5.52 -3.69 11.12
N TYR A 12 4.87 -3.81 9.95
CA TYR A 12 5.09 -2.94 8.82
C TYR A 12 4.41 -1.61 9.16
N ASN A 13 4.79 -1.07 10.33
CA ASN A 13 4.96 0.34 10.57
C ASN A 13 5.61 0.83 9.29
N PHE A 14 4.74 1.27 8.39
CA PHE A 14 5.12 1.86 7.14
C PHE A 14 6.23 2.81 7.53
N VAL A 15 7.41 2.62 6.93
CA VAL A 15 8.53 3.55 7.02
C VAL A 15 8.08 4.82 6.32
N ALA A 16 7.15 5.47 6.98
CA ALA A 16 6.21 6.43 6.51
C ALA A 16 6.02 7.27 7.74
N ASP A 17 7.06 8.08 7.91
CA ASP A 17 7.01 9.43 8.39
C ASP A 17 5.58 9.90 8.67
N SER A 18 5.39 10.56 9.83
CA SER A 18 4.12 11.08 10.37
C SER A 18 3.21 11.83 9.37
N MET A 19 3.71 12.12 8.18
CA MET A 19 3.09 12.80 7.04
C MET A 19 2.46 11.86 5.99
N THR A 20 2.46 10.54 6.20
CA THR A 20 1.85 9.60 5.25
C THR A 20 0.49 9.13 5.75
N ARG A 21 -0.57 9.41 4.97
CA ARG A 21 -1.95 9.04 5.29
C ARG A 21 -2.42 7.90 4.41
N LYS A 22 -3.11 6.93 5.00
CA LYS A 22 -3.85 5.92 4.25
C LYS A 22 -5.12 6.55 3.69
N ILE A 23 -5.26 6.59 2.36
CA ILE A 23 -6.43 7.19 1.69
C ILE A 23 -7.40 6.15 1.12
N PHE A 24 -6.94 4.91 0.91
CA PHE A 24 -7.78 3.85 0.39
C PHE A 24 -7.33 2.48 0.90
N SER A 25 -8.30 1.57 1.09
CA SER A 25 -8.03 0.16 1.21
C SER A 25 -9.10 -0.66 0.53
N THR A 26 -8.68 -1.69 -0.18
CA THR A 26 -9.54 -2.75 -0.68
C THR A 26 -8.94 -4.11 -0.32
N ARG A 27 -9.81 -5.09 -0.14
CA ARG A 27 -9.42 -6.48 0.07
C ARG A 27 -9.97 -7.29 -1.09
N TYR A 28 -9.09 -8.05 -1.73
CA TYR A 28 -9.46 -9.00 -2.75
C TYR A 28 -8.97 -10.37 -2.30
N GLU A 29 -9.90 -11.24 -1.90
CA GLU A 29 -9.59 -12.56 -1.35
C GLU A 29 -8.54 -12.49 -0.22
N ASN A 30 -7.33 -13.00 -0.48
CA ASN A 30 -6.20 -13.06 0.45
C ASN A 30 -5.20 -11.89 0.28
N LEU A 31 -5.50 -10.94 -0.62
CA LEU A 31 -4.71 -9.74 -0.89
C LEU A 31 -5.38 -8.52 -0.26
N LYS A 32 -4.60 -7.78 0.52
CA LYS A 32 -4.96 -6.46 1.04
C LYS A 32 -4.21 -5.40 0.24
N THR A 33 -4.94 -4.54 -0.45
CA THR A 33 -4.37 -3.42 -1.20
C THR A 33 -4.65 -2.12 -0.46
N PHE A 34 -3.61 -1.30 -0.33
CA PHE A 34 -3.64 -0.02 0.35
C PHE A 34 -3.07 1.06 -0.57
N ILE A 35 -3.66 2.25 -0.53
CA ILE A 35 -3.06 3.44 -1.15
C ILE A 35 -2.73 4.44 -0.06
N PHE A 36 -1.49 4.89 -0.07
CA PHE A 36 -0.95 5.92 0.81
C PHE A 36 -0.70 7.19 0.03
N TYR A 37 -0.93 8.32 0.70
CA TYR A 37 -0.60 9.65 0.23
C TYR A 37 0.36 10.29 1.22
N HIS A 38 1.51 10.76 0.73
CA HIS A 38 2.50 11.48 1.52
C HIS A 38 2.27 12.99 1.35
N ASP A 39 1.76 13.66 2.38
CA ASP A 39 1.38 15.07 2.31
C ASP A 39 2.56 15.97 1.92
N ALA A 40 3.73 15.76 2.55
CA ALA A 40 4.92 16.60 2.35
C ALA A 40 5.52 16.52 0.94
N GLU A 41 5.41 15.36 0.29
CA GLU A 41 6.03 15.12 -1.02
C GLU A 41 4.98 15.08 -2.13
N SER A 42 3.69 15.17 -1.79
CA SER A 42 2.57 14.98 -2.71
C SER A 42 2.66 13.68 -3.54
N LYS A 43 3.22 12.62 -2.95
CA LYS A 43 3.45 11.32 -3.61
C LYS A 43 2.41 10.29 -3.19
N PHE A 44 2.09 9.39 -4.12
CA PHE A 44 1.19 8.27 -3.87
C PHE A 44 1.97 6.97 -3.91
N LYS A 45 1.65 6.07 -2.97
CA LYS A 45 2.27 4.75 -2.86
C LYS A 45 1.18 3.69 -2.79
N LEU A 46 1.24 2.73 -3.71
CA LEU A 46 0.43 1.53 -3.68
C LEU A 46 1.18 0.48 -2.87
N VAL A 47 0.50 -0.14 -1.91
CA VAL A 47 1.03 -1.25 -1.14
C VAL A 47 0.06 -2.41 -1.21
N VAL A 48 0.50 -3.52 -1.78
CA VAL A 48 -0.27 -4.77 -1.81
C VAL A 48 0.40 -5.73 -0.85
N ALA A 49 -0.37 -6.23 0.11
CA ALA A 49 0.08 -7.17 1.12
C ALA A 49 -0.71 -8.47 1.00
N LYS A 50 -0.02 -9.61 0.97
CA LYS A 50 -0.62 -10.94 1.07
C LYS A 50 -0.40 -11.49 2.48
N GLU A 51 -1.41 -12.08 3.08
CA GLU A 51 -1.35 -12.66 4.44
C GLU A 51 -0.67 -14.04 4.52
N ASP A 52 0.08 -14.46 3.48
CA ASP A 52 0.88 -15.69 3.51
C ASP A 52 2.07 -15.57 4.51
N ASP A 53 2.65 -16.69 4.94
CA ASP A 53 3.90 -16.71 5.70
C ASP A 53 5.09 -17.05 4.77
N PRO A 54 6.02 -16.12 4.49
CA PRO A 54 6.11 -14.74 4.98
C PRO A 54 5.24 -13.76 4.18
N PRO A 55 4.74 -12.67 4.80
CA PRO A 55 3.84 -11.73 4.13
C PRO A 55 4.51 -11.07 2.94
N ILE A 56 3.91 -11.20 1.77
CA ILE A 56 4.42 -10.59 0.54
C ILE A 56 3.89 -9.17 0.50
N ILE A 57 4.80 -8.20 0.67
CA ILE A 57 4.49 -6.77 0.57
C ILE A 57 5.13 -6.23 -0.70
N VAL A 58 4.29 -5.77 -1.63
CA VAL A 58 4.69 -5.11 -2.86
C VAL A 58 4.39 -3.64 -2.72
N GLU A 59 5.44 -2.83 -2.76
CA GLU A 59 5.32 -1.38 -2.81
C GLU A 59 5.59 -0.86 -4.22
N GLN A 60 4.74 0.05 -4.69
CA GLN A 60 4.90 0.70 -5.97
C GLN A 60 4.57 2.19 -5.85
N ALA A 61 5.46 3.04 -6.33
CA ALA A 61 5.15 4.45 -6.51
C ALA A 61 4.13 4.58 -7.64
N ILE A 62 3.03 5.29 -7.38
CA ILE A 62 1.97 5.52 -8.36
C ILE A 62 1.74 7.02 -8.52
N THR A 63 1.22 7.40 -9.67
CA THR A 63 0.77 8.76 -9.93
C THR A 63 -0.61 8.99 -9.32
N ARG A 64 -0.98 10.27 -9.12
CA ARG A 64 -2.34 10.66 -8.72
C ARG A 64 -3.40 10.03 -9.61
N ALA A 65 -3.24 10.10 -10.94
CA ALA A 65 -4.21 9.55 -11.89
C ALA A 65 -4.39 8.02 -11.73
N GLN A 66 -3.30 7.28 -11.49
CA GLN A 66 -3.37 5.84 -11.22
C GLN A 66 -4.08 5.56 -9.90
N ALA A 67 -3.82 6.35 -8.85
CA ALA A 67 -4.51 6.22 -7.57
C ALA A 67 -6.03 6.41 -7.74
N PHE A 68 -6.46 7.46 -8.44
CA PHE A 68 -7.89 7.69 -8.70
C PHE A 68 -8.53 6.58 -9.54
N ARG A 69 -7.82 6.02 -10.53
CA ARG A 69 -8.33 4.88 -11.30
C ARG A 69 -8.55 3.66 -10.40
N LEU A 70 -7.55 3.29 -9.58
CA LEU A 70 -7.62 2.14 -8.66
C LEU A 70 -8.67 2.31 -7.56
N MET A 71 -8.92 3.54 -7.11
CA MET A 71 -10.00 3.81 -6.15
C MET A 71 -11.39 3.66 -6.77
N ASN A 72 -11.52 3.90 -8.08
CA ASN A 72 -12.80 3.88 -8.80
C ASN A 72 -13.03 2.60 -9.61
N THR A 73 -12.13 1.62 -9.56
CA THR A 73 -12.41 0.29 -10.12
C THR A 73 -13.52 -0.34 -9.29
N ARG A 74 -14.71 -0.47 -9.89
CA ARG A 74 -15.85 -1.16 -9.28
C ARG A 74 -15.50 -2.64 -9.06
N PRO A 75 -15.87 -3.23 -7.91
CA PRO A 75 -15.62 -4.65 -7.61
C PRO A 75 -16.40 -5.60 -8.52
#